data_AF-A0A9Q1QSC9-F1
#
_entry.id   AF-A0A9Q1QSC9-F1
#
_cell.length_a   1.000
_cell.length_b   1.000
_cell.length_c   1.000
_cell.angle_alpha   90.00
_cell.angle_beta   90.00
_cell.angle_gamma   90.00
#
_symmetry.space_group_name_H-M   'P 1'
#
loop_
_entity.id
_entity.type
_entity.pdbx_description
1 polymer ?
#
loop_
_entity_poly.entity_id
_entity_poly.type
_entity_poly.pdbx_seq_one_letter_code
_entity_poly.pdbx_strand_id
1 'polypeptide(L)'
;MSAVSSAKSFRYSDNSFDELLNLVEMNHQLPCDPDAGGCGKLNHIHHILSKPPHVFTTVLGWQNARESVDDIKATLTALETEIDISVLYRGLDPKNVHRLVSVVCYYGQHYHCFAYSRDHEKWIMYDDKTVKVNSNFVDHLSCLVPFILGFATENLLPGNWHLGGGTLHVRERAFTTSSSLL
;
A
#
# COMPACT_ATOMS: atom_id res chain seq x y z
N MET A 1 2.00 15.54 7.85
CA MET A 1 3.02 15.56 6.78
C MET A 1 2.81 14.28 5.99
N SER A 2 2.52 14.34 4.69
CA SER A 2 2.09 13.15 3.94
C SER A 2 3.29 12.29 3.52
N ALA A 3 3.12 10.98 3.33
CA ALA A 3 4.23 10.08 2.98
C ALA A 3 5.03 10.53 1.73
N VAL A 4 4.33 11.08 0.72
CA VAL A 4 4.94 11.56 -0.53
C VAL A 4 5.68 12.89 -0.35
N SER A 5 5.30 13.71 0.65
CA SER A 5 6.01 14.94 1.02
C SER A 5 7.47 14.70 1.36
N SER A 6 7.71 13.68 2.17
CA SER A 6 9.05 13.31 2.60
C SER A 6 9.82 12.69 1.43
N ALA A 7 9.15 11.88 0.60
CA ALA A 7 9.76 11.34 -0.62
C ALA A 7 10.19 12.42 -1.63
N LYS A 8 9.49 13.57 -1.74
CA LYS A 8 9.94 14.70 -2.59
C LYS A 8 11.25 15.34 -2.11
N SER A 9 11.62 15.19 -0.83
CA SER A 9 12.93 15.65 -0.30
C SER A 9 14.02 14.58 -0.38
N PHE A 10 13.66 13.30 -0.52
CA PHE A 10 14.61 12.22 -0.77
C PHE A 10 14.83 12.14 -2.28
N ARG A 11 16.07 12.30 -2.72
CA ARG A 11 16.39 12.05 -4.13
C ARG A 11 15.94 10.62 -4.46
N TYR A 12 15.06 10.48 -5.45
CA TYR A 12 14.51 9.23 -5.98
C TYR A 12 15.56 8.26 -6.58
N SER A 13 16.84 8.46 -6.33
CA SER A 13 17.92 7.68 -6.92
C SER A 13 18.40 6.62 -5.92
N ASP A 14 18.08 5.37 -6.22
CA ASP A 14 18.65 4.10 -5.70
C ASP A 14 17.92 3.35 -4.56
N ASN A 15 16.84 3.86 -3.98
CA ASN A 15 16.09 3.12 -2.95
C ASN A 15 14.88 2.36 -3.53
N SER A 16 14.61 1.16 -3.03
CA SER A 16 13.38 0.39 -3.37
C SER A 16 12.12 0.97 -2.70
N PHE A 17 10.94 0.54 -3.13
CA PHE A 17 9.67 1.12 -2.65
C PHE A 17 9.45 0.93 -1.14
N ASP A 18 9.77 -0.25 -0.61
CA ASP A 18 9.75 -0.57 0.82
C ASP A 18 10.78 0.25 1.63
N GLU A 19 11.98 0.49 1.09
CA GLU A 19 12.97 1.37 1.72
C GLU A 19 12.46 2.81 1.81
N LEU A 20 11.84 3.32 0.75
CA LEU A 20 11.21 4.66 0.75
C LEU A 20 10.09 4.75 1.79
N LEU A 21 9.22 3.74 1.88
CA LEU A 21 8.16 3.70 2.88
C LEU A 21 8.76 3.64 4.31
N ASN A 22 9.80 2.84 4.54
CA ASN A 22 10.47 2.77 5.83
C ASN A 22 11.09 4.13 6.22
N LEU A 23 11.73 4.83 5.28
CA LEU A 23 12.30 6.16 5.52
C LEU A 23 11.22 7.18 5.91
N VAL A 24 10.06 7.13 5.26
CA VAL A 24 8.91 7.97 5.62
C VAL A 24 8.45 7.68 7.05
N GLU A 25 8.24 6.41 7.39
CA GLU A 25 7.81 6.00 8.73
C GLU A 25 8.84 6.39 9.80
N MET A 26 10.13 6.22 9.52
CA MET A 26 11.20 6.61 10.45
C MET A 26 11.28 8.13 10.67
N ASN A 27 10.80 8.97 9.75
CA ASN A 27 10.74 10.42 10.00
C ASN A 27 9.69 10.79 11.07
N HIS A 28 8.77 9.88 11.41
CA HIS A 28 7.81 10.10 12.47
C HIS A 28 8.45 9.81 13.84
N GLN A 29 8.93 10.87 14.49
CA GLN A 29 9.47 10.79 15.85
C GLN A 29 8.44 11.28 16.87
N LEU A 30 8.30 10.53 17.96
CA LEU A 30 7.49 10.93 19.12
C LEU A 30 8.36 10.96 20.37
N PRO A 31 8.07 11.87 21.33
CA PRO A 31 8.75 11.86 22.61
C PRO A 31 8.34 10.62 23.42
N CYS A 32 9.27 10.01 24.13
CA CYS A 32 8.93 8.98 25.12
C CYS A 32 8.04 9.59 26.22
N ASP A 33 6.92 8.95 26.53
CA ASP A 33 5.95 9.41 27.52
C ASP A 33 6.56 9.48 28.93
N PRO A 34 6.78 10.68 29.51
CA PRO A 34 7.33 10.82 30.85
C PRO A 34 6.40 10.30 31.95
N ASP A 35 5.08 10.33 31.75
CA ASP A 35 4.09 9.88 32.72
C ASP A 35 4.09 8.34 32.84
N ALA A 36 4.49 7.66 31.76
CA ALA A 36 4.77 6.23 31.75
C ALA A 36 6.23 5.88 32.15
N GLY A 37 7.01 6.84 32.66
CA GLY A 37 8.42 6.65 33.05
C GLY A 37 9.44 6.75 31.91
N GLY A 38 9.02 7.27 30.75
CA GLY A 38 9.86 7.53 29.58
C GLY A 38 10.80 8.73 29.74
N CYS A 39 11.80 8.82 28.87
CA CYS A 39 12.86 9.82 28.98
C CYS A 39 12.54 11.21 28.37
N GLY A 40 11.34 11.42 27.82
CA GLY A 40 10.93 12.67 27.17
C GLY A 40 11.63 13.01 25.84
N LYS A 41 12.61 12.22 25.42
CA LYS A 41 13.37 12.44 24.17
C LYS A 41 12.59 11.94 22.96
N LEU A 42 12.77 12.62 21.82
CA LEU A 42 12.28 12.15 20.53
C LEU A 42 12.95 10.82 20.16
N ASN A 43 12.13 9.84 19.79
CA ASN A 43 12.57 8.53 19.35
C ASN A 43 11.77 8.11 18.12
N HIS A 44 12.36 7.24 17.30
CA HIS A 44 11.67 6.62 16.18
C HIS A 44 10.64 5.63 16.69
N ILE A 45 9.45 5.64 16.07
CA ILE A 45 8.46 4.59 16.33
C ILE A 45 8.88 3.35 15.55
N HIS A 46 8.94 2.21 16.23
CA HIS A 46 9.16 0.93 15.59
C HIS A 46 7.87 0.11 15.67
N HIS A 47 7.36 -0.30 14.51
CA HIS A 47 6.27 -1.24 14.43
C HIS A 47 6.82 -2.67 14.39
N ILE A 48 6.27 -3.54 15.23
CA ILE A 48 6.67 -4.96 15.34
C ILE A 48 5.47 -5.82 14.97
N LEU A 49 5.69 -6.79 14.09
CA LEU A 49 4.72 -7.83 13.77
C LEU A 49 5.26 -9.18 14.23
N SER A 50 4.41 -9.97 14.91
CA SER A 50 4.75 -11.31 15.38
C SER A 50 4.57 -12.39 14.32
N LYS A 51 3.78 -12.10 13.27
CA LYS A 51 3.52 -12.99 12.13
C LYS A 51 3.31 -12.13 10.88
N PRO A 52 3.73 -12.60 9.70
CA PRO A 52 3.50 -11.86 8.47
C PRO A 52 2.01 -11.85 8.12
N PRO A 53 1.40 -10.69 7.82
CA PRO A 53 0.05 -10.61 7.29
C PRO A 53 -0.03 -11.31 5.93
N HIS A 54 -1.24 -11.69 5.58
CA HIS A 54 -1.56 -12.27 4.28
C HIS A 54 -1.82 -11.19 3.22
N VAL A 55 -2.41 -10.09 3.67
CA VAL A 55 -2.73 -8.89 2.90
C VAL A 55 -2.15 -7.70 3.65
N PHE A 56 -1.37 -6.91 2.93
CA PHE A 56 -0.83 -5.64 3.39
C PHE A 56 -1.49 -4.50 2.60
N THR A 57 -1.77 -3.39 3.24
CA THR A 57 -2.36 -2.22 2.58
C THR A 57 -1.68 -0.97 3.09
N THR A 58 -1.29 -0.10 2.17
CA THR A 58 -0.72 1.22 2.49
C THR A 58 -1.50 2.32 1.80
N VAL A 59 -1.56 3.48 2.46
CA VAL A 59 -2.28 4.66 1.97
C VAL A 59 -1.26 5.72 1.58
N LEU A 60 -1.30 6.17 0.32
CA LEU A 60 -0.46 7.24 -0.16
C LEU A 60 -1.10 8.59 0.15
N GLY A 61 -0.44 9.35 1.01
CA GLY A 61 -0.80 10.73 1.28
C GLY A 61 -0.13 11.69 0.29
N TRP A 62 -0.92 12.48 -0.42
CA TRP A 62 -0.46 13.53 -1.32
C TRP A 62 -0.44 14.88 -0.61
N GLN A 63 0.53 15.74 -0.95
CA GLN A 63 0.65 17.06 -0.34
C GLN A 63 -0.42 18.02 -0.89
N ASN A 64 -0.69 17.91 -2.18
CA ASN A 64 -1.58 18.80 -2.90
C ASN A 64 -2.87 18.09 -3.28
N ALA A 65 -3.99 18.82 -3.27
CA ALA A 65 -5.26 18.31 -3.79
C ALA A 65 -5.23 18.02 -5.31
N ARG A 66 -4.21 18.53 -6.02
CA ARG A 66 -3.94 18.31 -7.44
C ARG A 66 -2.46 18.09 -7.65
N GLU A 67 -2.04 16.83 -7.64
CA GLU A 67 -0.66 16.46 -7.95
C GLU A 67 -0.44 16.49 -9.46
N SER A 68 0.80 16.75 -9.89
CA SER A 68 1.13 16.80 -11.31
C SER A 68 1.10 15.40 -11.92
N VAL A 69 0.76 15.31 -13.21
CA VAL A 69 0.81 14.03 -13.94
C VAL A 69 2.21 13.42 -13.89
N ASP A 70 3.25 14.25 -13.91
CA ASP A 70 4.64 13.79 -13.85
C ASP A 70 4.99 13.21 -12.48
N ASP A 71 4.54 13.83 -11.38
CA ASP A 71 4.72 13.30 -10.02
C ASP A 71 3.95 11.98 -9.83
N ILE A 72 2.73 11.88 -10.38
CA ILE A 72 1.93 10.65 -10.36
C ILE A 72 2.65 9.55 -11.14
N LYS A 73 3.14 9.84 -12.35
CA LYS A 73 3.90 8.88 -13.16
C LYS A 73 5.19 8.44 -12.49
N ALA A 74 5.95 9.36 -11.89
CA ALA A 74 7.16 9.05 -11.15
C ALA A 74 6.86 8.13 -9.96
N THR A 75 5.78 8.43 -9.22
CA THR A 75 5.32 7.59 -8.12
C THR A 75 4.93 6.20 -8.62
N LEU A 76 4.11 6.10 -9.67
CA LEU A 76 3.70 4.82 -10.27
C LEU A 76 4.87 4.02 -10.83
N THR A 77 5.90 4.69 -11.35
CA THR A 77 7.13 4.04 -11.83
C THR A 77 7.95 3.50 -10.66
N ALA A 78 7.98 4.23 -9.54
CA ALA A 78 8.63 3.80 -8.31
C ALA A 78 7.80 2.78 -7.52
N LEU A 79 6.50 2.64 -7.80
CA LEU A 79 5.70 1.54 -7.29
C LEU A 79 6.18 0.25 -7.95
N GLU A 80 7.10 -0.43 -7.28
CA GLU A 80 7.41 -1.80 -7.60
C GLU A 80 6.17 -2.68 -7.40
N THR A 81 6.05 -3.71 -8.22
CA THR A 81 4.94 -4.68 -8.09
C THR A 81 5.14 -5.65 -6.92
N GLU A 82 6.26 -5.53 -6.21
CA GLU A 82 6.63 -6.31 -5.04
C GLU A 82 7.01 -5.38 -3.89
N ILE A 83 6.81 -5.85 -2.66
CA ILE A 83 7.21 -5.16 -1.43
C ILE A 83 7.66 -6.19 -0.39
N ASP A 84 8.84 -6.01 0.21
CA ASP A 84 9.24 -6.81 1.38
C ASP A 84 8.77 -6.13 2.67
N ILE A 85 7.68 -6.64 3.25
CA ILE A 85 7.11 -6.03 4.46
C ILE A 85 8.01 -6.19 5.70
N SER A 86 9.02 -7.06 5.64
CA SER A 86 10.01 -7.19 6.73
C SER A 86 10.95 -5.97 6.82
N VAL A 87 11.04 -5.16 5.76
CA VAL A 87 11.76 -3.88 5.77
C VAL A 87 11.00 -2.83 6.59
N LEU A 88 9.66 -2.90 6.61
CA LEU A 88 8.79 -1.97 7.33
C LEU A 88 8.56 -2.38 8.79
N TYR A 89 8.43 -3.68 9.04
CA TYR A 89 8.05 -4.21 10.34
C TYR A 89 9.12 -5.15 10.89
N ARG A 90 9.57 -4.85 12.11
CA ARG A 90 10.45 -5.75 12.86
C ARG A 90 9.71 -7.00 13.31
N GLY A 91 10.46 -8.06 13.60
CA GLY A 91 9.91 -9.32 14.15
C GLY A 91 9.47 -10.33 13.09
N LEU A 92 9.57 -9.97 11.80
CA LEU A 92 9.36 -10.88 10.68
C LEU A 92 10.68 -11.47 10.20
N ASP A 93 10.63 -12.68 9.63
CA ASP A 93 11.74 -13.24 8.88
C ASP A 93 11.97 -12.41 7.60
N PRO A 94 13.23 -12.22 7.16
CA PRO A 94 13.56 -11.49 5.94
C PRO A 94 12.88 -12.09 4.69
N LYS A 95 12.73 -11.29 3.64
CA LYS A 95 12.12 -11.70 2.35
C LYS A 95 10.64 -12.04 2.48
N ASN A 96 9.91 -11.22 3.23
CA ASN A 96 8.47 -11.36 3.37
C ASN A 96 7.73 -10.65 2.23
N VAL A 97 7.93 -11.15 1.01
CA VAL A 97 7.53 -10.46 -0.22
C VAL A 97 6.02 -10.58 -0.46
N HIS A 98 5.39 -9.44 -0.73
CA HIS A 98 4.01 -9.33 -1.17
C HIS A 98 3.96 -8.69 -2.56
N ARG A 99 2.96 -9.07 -3.36
CA ARG A 99 2.74 -8.53 -4.71
C ARG A 99 1.59 -7.54 -4.72
N LEU A 100 1.68 -6.48 -5.52
CA LEU A 100 0.61 -5.51 -5.73
C LEU A 100 -0.58 -6.21 -6.42
N VAL A 101 -1.74 -6.20 -5.77
CA VAL A 101 -2.97 -6.85 -6.26
C VAL A 101 -4.11 -5.88 -6.50
N SER A 102 -4.05 -4.70 -5.90
CA SER A 102 -5.08 -3.69 -6.09
C SER A 102 -4.54 -2.27 -5.93
N VAL A 103 -5.12 -1.34 -6.69
CA VAL A 103 -4.85 0.09 -6.59
C VAL A 103 -6.20 0.81 -6.61
N VAL A 104 -6.48 1.62 -5.60
CA VAL A 104 -7.62 2.53 -5.60
C VAL A 104 -7.11 3.92 -5.89
N CYS A 105 -7.65 4.55 -6.93
CA CYS A 105 -7.31 5.90 -7.32
C CYS A 105 -8.49 6.85 -7.17
N TYR A 106 -8.17 8.13 -7.03
CA TYR A 106 -9.13 9.22 -6.98
C TYR A 106 -8.86 10.22 -8.09
N TYR A 107 -9.90 10.60 -8.83
CA TYR A 107 -9.86 11.69 -9.79
C TYR A 107 -11.25 12.29 -9.97
N GLY A 108 -11.34 13.62 -10.07
CA GLY A 108 -12.60 14.27 -10.45
C GLY A 108 -13.79 14.01 -9.51
N GLN A 109 -13.55 13.85 -8.21
CA GLN A 109 -14.57 13.47 -7.21
C GLN A 109 -15.10 12.05 -7.34
N HIS A 110 -14.31 11.17 -7.96
CA HIS A 110 -14.70 9.80 -8.21
C HIS A 110 -13.57 8.83 -7.91
N TYR A 111 -13.94 7.62 -7.49
CA TYR A 111 -12.98 6.55 -7.17
C TYR A 111 -12.99 5.48 -8.25
N HIS A 112 -11.79 5.11 -8.68
CA HIS A 112 -11.57 3.98 -9.57
C HIS A 112 -10.80 2.90 -8.82
N CYS A 113 -11.24 1.65 -8.93
CA CYS A 113 -10.55 0.52 -8.34
C CYS A 113 -9.96 -0.35 -9.45
N PHE A 114 -8.68 -0.68 -9.33
CA PHE A 114 -8.01 -1.63 -10.18
C PHE A 114 -7.68 -2.86 -9.35
N ALA A 115 -8.00 -4.04 -9.86
CA ALA A 115 -7.59 -5.31 -9.25
C ALA A 115 -6.98 -6.24 -10.29
N TYR A 116 -5.91 -6.93 -9.91
CA TYR A 116 -5.26 -7.88 -10.79
C TYR A 116 -6.02 -9.21 -10.78
N SER A 117 -6.50 -9.64 -11.94
CA SER A 117 -7.11 -10.97 -12.12
C SER A 117 -6.06 -11.95 -12.59
N ARG A 118 -5.84 -13.00 -11.79
CA ARG A 118 -4.98 -14.13 -12.17
C ARG A 118 -5.56 -14.94 -13.32
N ASP A 119 -6.87 -15.23 -13.26
CA ASP A 119 -7.55 -16.04 -14.28
C ASP A 119 -7.40 -15.45 -15.69
N HIS A 120 -7.32 -14.13 -15.78
CA HIS A 120 -7.15 -13.40 -17.04
C HIS A 120 -5.74 -12.84 -17.25
N GLU A 121 -4.85 -13.01 -16.26
CA GLU A 121 -3.52 -12.40 -16.16
C GLU A 121 -3.50 -10.90 -16.48
N LYS A 122 -4.56 -10.18 -16.08
CA LYS A 122 -4.82 -8.79 -16.48
C LYS A 122 -5.36 -7.95 -15.33
N TRP A 123 -5.08 -6.65 -15.39
CA TRP A 123 -5.71 -5.66 -14.53
C TRP A 123 -7.13 -5.36 -15.00
N ILE A 124 -8.07 -5.40 -14.07
CA ILE A 124 -9.48 -5.07 -14.29
C ILE A 124 -9.76 -3.75 -13.56
N MET A 125 -10.34 -2.80 -14.29
CA MET A 125 -10.81 -1.53 -13.75
C MET A 125 -12.30 -1.63 -13.44
N TYR A 126 -12.63 -1.27 -12.20
CA TYR A 126 -13.98 -1.14 -11.67
C TYR A 126 -14.27 0.35 -11.48
N ASP A 127 -15.32 0.82 -12.15
CA ASP A 127 -15.78 2.20 -12.18
C ASP A 127 -17.31 2.21 -12.02
N ASP A 128 -17.76 2.23 -10.77
CA ASP A 128 -19.14 2.00 -10.35
C ASP A 128 -19.76 0.72 -10.97
N LYS A 129 -20.57 0.90 -12.01
CA LYS A 129 -21.27 -0.18 -12.72
C LYS A 129 -20.47 -0.70 -13.91
N THR A 130 -19.35 -0.08 -14.23
CA THR A 130 -18.55 -0.38 -15.41
C THR A 130 -17.35 -1.24 -15.03
N VAL A 131 -17.20 -2.38 -15.69
CA VAL A 131 -16.05 -3.27 -15.57
C VAL A 131 -15.31 -3.25 -16.91
N LYS A 132 -14.04 -2.84 -16.92
CA LYS A 132 -13.19 -2.83 -18.13
C LYS A 132 -11.93 -3.64 -17.89
N VAL A 133 -11.65 -4.60 -18.79
CA VAL A 133 -10.38 -5.33 -18.81
C VAL A 133 -9.35 -4.45 -19.52
N ASN A 134 -8.28 -4.08 -18.82
CA ASN A 134 -7.30 -3.14 -19.34
C ASN A 134 -5.96 -3.85 -19.57
N SER A 135 -5.54 -3.92 -20.84
CA SER A 135 -4.22 -4.40 -21.23
C SER A 135 -3.11 -3.35 -21.03
N ASN A 136 -3.47 -2.09 -20.76
CA ASN A 136 -2.53 -0.98 -20.54
C ASN A 136 -2.85 -0.22 -19.25
N PHE A 137 -2.56 -0.89 -18.14
CA PHE A 137 -2.80 -0.46 -16.76
C PHE A 137 -2.07 0.84 -16.39
N VAL A 138 -0.79 0.93 -16.74
CA VAL A 138 0.08 2.05 -16.36
C VAL A 138 -0.39 3.37 -16.98
N ASP A 139 -0.78 3.35 -18.26
CA ASP A 139 -1.24 4.57 -18.95
C ASP A 139 -2.53 5.14 -18.35
N HIS A 140 -3.48 4.27 -17.96
CA HIS A 140 -4.73 4.72 -17.32
C HIS A 140 -4.50 5.25 -15.92
N LEU A 141 -3.64 4.59 -15.15
CA LEU A 141 -3.27 5.05 -13.80
C LEU A 141 -2.57 6.39 -13.81
N SER A 142 -1.82 6.72 -14.87
CA SER A 142 -1.02 7.95 -14.94
C SER A 142 -1.82 9.25 -14.81
N CYS A 143 -3.13 9.20 -15.02
CA CYS A 143 -4.05 10.32 -14.88
C CYS A 143 -4.87 10.30 -13.58
N LEU A 144 -4.72 9.25 -12.75
CA LEU A 144 -5.50 9.05 -11.54
C LEU A 144 -4.55 9.10 -10.34
N VAL A 145 -4.96 9.75 -9.25
CA VAL A 145 -4.12 9.87 -8.04
C VAL A 145 -4.26 8.57 -7.23
N PRO A 146 -3.26 7.66 -7.17
CA PRO A 146 -3.38 6.44 -6.39
C PRO A 146 -3.41 6.79 -4.91
N PHE A 147 -4.38 6.24 -4.19
CA PHE A 147 -4.63 6.55 -2.79
C PHE A 147 -4.43 5.34 -1.89
N ILE A 148 -4.91 4.16 -2.30
CA ILE A 148 -4.77 2.92 -1.53
C ILE A 148 -4.08 1.88 -2.41
N LEU A 149 -3.03 1.26 -1.87
CA LEU A 149 -2.31 0.17 -2.51
C LEU A 149 -2.50 -1.10 -1.68
N GLY A 150 -3.05 -2.15 -2.30
CA GLY A 150 -3.23 -3.45 -1.68
C GLY A 150 -2.23 -4.46 -2.22
N PHE A 151 -1.54 -5.13 -1.32
CA PHE A 151 -0.53 -6.14 -1.59
C PHE A 151 -0.93 -7.47 -0.94
N ALA A 152 -0.63 -8.59 -1.59
CA ALA A 152 -0.92 -9.92 -1.04
C ALA A 152 0.22 -10.90 -1.29
N THR A 153 0.35 -11.89 -0.41
CA THR A 153 1.23 -13.04 -0.65
C THR A 153 0.76 -13.82 -1.88
N GLU A 154 1.68 -14.48 -2.60
CA GLU A 154 1.38 -15.21 -3.85
C GLU A 154 0.26 -16.26 -3.71
N ASN A 155 0.06 -16.78 -2.50
CA ASN A 155 -0.93 -17.81 -2.19
C ASN A 155 -2.37 -17.28 -2.12
N LEU A 156 -2.58 -15.96 -2.16
CA LEU A 156 -3.90 -15.31 -2.03
C LEU A 156 -4.27 -14.42 -3.23
N LEU A 157 -3.58 -14.61 -4.35
CA LEU A 157 -3.84 -13.84 -5.56
C LEU A 157 -5.24 -14.15 -6.13
N PRO A 158 -5.88 -13.22 -6.88
CA PRO A 158 -7.33 -13.24 -7.08
C PRO A 158 -7.93 -14.26 -8.07
N GLY A 159 -7.52 -15.53 -7.99
CA GLY A 159 -8.14 -16.69 -8.68
C GLY A 159 -8.68 -17.76 -7.72
N ASN A 160 -8.48 -17.60 -6.41
CA ASN A 160 -9.00 -18.51 -5.35
C ASN A 160 -10.18 -17.91 -4.57
N TRP A 161 -10.69 -16.74 -4.94
CA TRP A 161 -11.88 -16.17 -4.33
C TRP A 161 -13.11 -16.81 -4.96
N HIS A 162 -13.67 -17.83 -4.31
CA HIS A 162 -15.04 -18.21 -4.61
C HIS A 162 -15.93 -16.99 -4.29
N LEU A 163 -16.49 -16.37 -5.32
CA LEU A 163 -17.52 -15.34 -5.19
C LEU A 163 -18.79 -15.98 -4.60
N GLY A 164 -18.78 -16.28 -3.30
CA GLY A 164 -20.00 -16.38 -2.53
C GLY A 164 -20.65 -15.01 -2.54
N GLY A 165 -21.90 -14.92 -3.00
CA GLY A 165 -22.63 -13.67 -3.24
C GLY A 165 -22.80 -12.80 -2.00
N GLY A 166 -21.76 -12.04 -1.65
CA GLY A 166 -21.71 -11.11 -0.53
C GLY A 166 -20.95 -9.84 -0.93
N THR A 167 -21.51 -8.70 -0.59
CA THR A 167 -20.98 -7.36 -0.81
C THR A 167 -19.59 -7.19 -0.16
N LEU A 168 -18.60 -6.76 -0.94
CA LEU A 168 -17.27 -6.40 -0.43
C LEU A 168 -17.38 -5.14 0.44
N HIS A 169 -17.32 -5.30 1.76
CA HIS A 169 -17.13 -4.19 2.68
C HIS A 169 -15.63 -3.91 2.81
N VAL A 170 -15.15 -2.86 2.14
CA VAL A 170 -13.80 -2.32 2.38
C VAL A 170 -13.81 -1.65 3.76
N ARG A 171 -13.15 -2.29 4.73
CA ARG A 171 -12.79 -1.68 6.01
C ARG A 171 -11.27 -1.70 6.12
N GLU A 172 -10.72 -0.60 6.62
CA GLU A 172 -9.33 -0.49 7.08
C GLU A 172 -9.04 -1.58 8.11
N ARG A 173 -8.27 -2.61 7.72
CA ARG A 173 -7.81 -3.68 8.62
C ARG A 173 -6.65 -4.43 7.98
N ALA A 174 -5.57 -4.64 8.72
CA ALA A 174 -4.64 -5.73 8.44
C ALA A 174 -5.40 -7.05 8.69
N PHE A 175 -5.66 -7.82 7.63
CA PHE A 175 -6.37 -9.10 7.76
C PHE A 175 -5.35 -10.21 8.05
N THR A 176 -5.32 -10.67 9.30
CA THR A 176 -4.74 -11.97 9.64
C THR A 176 -5.89 -12.97 9.77
N THR A 177 -5.97 -13.94 8.86
CA THR A 177 -6.82 -15.11 9.08
C THR A 177 -6.08 -16.06 10.02
N SER A 178 -6.21 -15.83 11.32
CA SER A 178 -5.83 -16.80 12.35
C SER A 178 -7.00 -16.97 13.29
N SER A 179 -7.91 -17.88 12.93
CA SER A 179 -8.84 -18.46 13.89
C SER A 179 -8.07 -19.43 14.77
N SER A 180 -7.89 -19.06 16.03
CA SER A 180 -8.01 -19.96 17.18
C SER A 180 -7.75 -19.16 18.45
N LEU A 181 -8.82 -18.97 19.23
CA LEU A 181 -8.76 -18.72 20.66
C LEU A 181 -7.92 -19.81 21.32
N LEU A 182 -6.96 -19.41 22.15
CA LEU A 182 -6.78 -19.82 23.54
C LEU A 182 -5.81 -18.83 24.21
#